data_AF-A0A942NZF7-F1
#
_entry.id   AF-A0A942NZF7-F1
#
_cell.length_a   1.000
_cell.length_b   1.000
_cell.length_c   1.000
_cell.angle_alpha   90.00
_cell.angle_beta   90.00
_cell.angle_gamma   90.00
#
_symmetry.space_group_name_H-M   'P 1'
#
loop_
_entity.id
_entity.type
_entity.pdbx_description
1 polymer ?
#
loop_
_entity_poly.entity_id
_entity_poly.type
_entity_poly.pdbx_seq_one_letter_code
_entity_poly.pdbx_strand_id
1 'polypeptide(L)'
;MIFETYSTPEGEVMIAPAGQAHFKLEPRHREFITGMIARIRESYPEAYKAMSEAYKASSDSLFYYEFLIVRRFLKCNFGNFDNVLDFDSCTFKFEFVSCPMRGECKYDQVICNPKFNSSLSERELQVMKLFHAGLNESQIADKLYISINTVLNHKKASFRKTGSHTLADFMTFSNKYNLFAHGN
;
A
#
# COMPACT_ATOMS: atom_id res chain seq x y z
N MET A 1 3.25 10.62 -12.03
CA MET A 1 2.10 11.16 -11.28
C MET A 1 2.60 11.48 -9.89
N ILE A 2 2.49 12.72 -9.43
CA ILE A 2 2.86 13.15 -8.08
C ILE A 2 1.75 14.07 -7.62
N PHE A 3 1.14 13.79 -6.47
CA PHE A 3 -0.02 14.53 -6.00
C PHE A 3 -0.19 14.45 -4.48
N GLU A 4 -0.94 15.43 -3.97
CA GLU A 4 -1.58 15.42 -2.66
C GLU A 4 -3.11 15.36 -2.87
N THR A 5 -3.84 14.94 -1.85
CA THR A 5 -5.30 14.83 -1.89
C THR A 5 -5.90 15.33 -0.59
N TYR A 6 -7.06 15.95 -0.68
CA TYR A 6 -7.79 16.39 0.50
C TYR A 6 -9.29 16.20 0.30
N SER A 7 -10.00 16.02 1.40
CA SER A 7 -11.46 15.88 1.38
C SER A 7 -12.13 17.21 1.68
N THR A 8 -13.19 17.54 0.94
CA THR A 8 -14.03 18.71 1.26
C THR A 8 -15.08 18.35 2.33
N PRO A 9 -15.70 19.34 3.02
CA PRO A 9 -16.79 19.09 3.96
C PRO A 9 -17.99 18.36 3.33
N GLU A 10 -18.22 18.51 2.03
CA GLU A 10 -19.26 17.81 1.25
C GLU A 10 -18.87 16.35 0.94
N GLY A 11 -17.67 15.94 1.35
CA GLY A 11 -17.13 14.62 1.10
C GLY A 11 -16.62 14.44 -0.33
N GLU A 12 -16.22 15.50 -1.01
CA GLU A 12 -15.58 15.40 -2.33
C GLU A 12 -14.08 15.12 -2.17
N VAL A 13 -13.48 14.42 -3.14
CA VAL A 13 -12.03 14.17 -3.15
C VAL A 13 -11.40 15.15 -4.13
N MET A 14 -10.53 16.02 -3.62
CA MET A 14 -9.75 16.94 -4.41
C MET A 14 -8.36 16.34 -4.65
N ILE A 15 -7.89 16.44 -5.88
CA ILE A 15 -6.53 16.06 -6.28
C ILE A 15 -5.74 17.34 -6.51
N ALA A 16 -4.56 17.43 -5.90
CA ALA A 16 -3.61 18.52 -6.04
C ALA A 16 -2.32 17.97 -6.68
N PRO A 17 -2.22 17.89 -8.02
CA PRO A 17 -1.00 17.44 -8.67
C PRO A 17 0.10 18.49 -8.53
N ALA A 18 1.34 18.04 -8.35
CA ALA A 18 2.48 18.94 -8.21
C ALA A 18 2.63 19.87 -9.44
N GLY A 19 2.55 21.18 -9.22
CA GLY A 19 2.70 22.19 -10.26
C GLY A 19 1.52 22.34 -11.22
N GLN A 20 0.34 21.77 -10.92
CA GLN A 20 -0.86 21.88 -11.74
C GLN A 20 -2.06 22.38 -10.93
N ALA A 21 -3.11 22.80 -11.63
CA ALA A 21 -4.35 23.20 -10.98
C ALA A 21 -5.00 22.01 -10.26
N HIS A 22 -5.53 22.27 -9.07
CA HIS A 22 -6.28 21.28 -8.30
C HIS A 22 -7.59 20.98 -9.01
N PHE A 23 -8.05 19.74 -8.94
CA PHE A 23 -9.31 19.33 -9.54
C PHE A 23 -10.07 18.37 -8.65
N LYS A 24 -11.41 18.43 -8.73
CA LYS A 24 -12.30 17.45 -8.11
C LYS A 24 -12.21 16.14 -8.87
N LEU A 25 -12.01 15.02 -8.17
CA LEU A 25 -12.03 13.71 -8.80
C LEU A 25 -13.45 13.39 -9.31
N GLU A 26 -13.53 13.12 -10.60
CA GLU A 26 -14.78 12.79 -11.33
C GLU A 26 -14.54 11.67 -12.35
N PRO A 27 -15.58 10.93 -12.78
CA PRO A 27 -15.44 9.80 -13.72
C PRO A 27 -14.78 10.15 -15.07
N ARG A 28 -14.76 11.43 -15.47
CA ARG A 28 -14.10 11.90 -16.70
C ARG A 28 -12.58 11.85 -16.64
N HIS A 29 -11.97 11.80 -15.45
CA HIS A 29 -10.51 11.79 -15.27
C HIS A 29 -9.90 10.41 -15.51
N ARG A 30 -10.15 9.83 -16.70
CA ARG A 30 -9.86 8.44 -17.03
C ARG A 30 -8.39 8.07 -16.87
N GLU A 31 -7.48 8.92 -17.36
CA GLU A 31 -6.03 8.63 -17.27
C GLU A 31 -5.54 8.52 -15.82
N PHE A 32 -5.98 9.43 -14.95
CA PHE A 32 -5.68 9.39 -13.53
C PHE A 32 -6.26 8.13 -12.89
N ILE A 33 -7.54 7.84 -13.14
CA ILE A 33 -8.25 6.69 -12.57
C ILE A 33 -7.58 5.37 -13.00
N THR A 34 -7.33 5.17 -14.29
CA THR A 34 -6.69 3.95 -14.80
C THR A 34 -5.28 3.77 -14.24
N GLY A 35 -4.49 4.85 -14.14
CA GLY A 35 -3.17 4.82 -13.53
C GLY A 35 -3.21 4.43 -12.04
N MET A 36 -4.19 4.96 -11.30
CA MET A 36 -4.42 4.61 -9.90
C MET A 36 -4.87 3.16 -9.74
N ILE A 37 -5.80 2.68 -10.57
CA ILE A 37 -6.24 1.27 -10.55
C ILE A 37 -5.08 0.32 -10.77
N ALA A 38 -4.21 0.59 -11.77
CA ALA A 38 -3.04 -0.24 -12.02
C ALA A 38 -2.13 -0.32 -10.79
N ARG A 39 -1.84 0.84 -10.18
CA ARG A 39 -0.99 0.93 -8.98
C ARG A 39 -1.60 0.21 -7.77
N ILE A 40 -2.88 0.46 -7.48
CA ILE A 40 -3.59 -0.15 -6.36
C ILE A 40 -3.65 -1.67 -6.54
N ARG A 41 -3.97 -2.15 -7.75
CA ARG A 41 -4.06 -3.59 -8.04
C ARG A 41 -2.72 -4.30 -7.87
N GLU A 42 -1.63 -3.68 -8.33
CA GLU A 42 -0.28 -4.26 -8.25
C GLU A 42 0.26 -4.25 -6.80
N SER A 43 0.15 -3.10 -6.13
CA SER A 43 0.79 -2.86 -4.83
C SER A 43 -0.09 -3.26 -3.63
N TYR A 44 -1.41 -3.27 -3.76
CA TYR A 44 -2.39 -3.51 -2.69
C TYR A 44 -3.54 -4.42 -3.17
N PRO A 45 -3.26 -5.64 -3.64
CA PRO A 45 -4.22 -6.52 -4.29
C PRO A 45 -5.39 -6.92 -3.37
N GLU A 46 -5.16 -7.03 -2.06
CA GLU A 46 -6.20 -7.35 -1.08
C GLU A 46 -7.23 -6.21 -0.97
N ALA A 47 -6.75 -4.97 -0.81
CA ALA A 47 -7.59 -3.78 -0.80
C ALA A 47 -8.35 -3.63 -2.13
N TYR A 48 -7.65 -3.85 -3.25
CA TYR A 48 -8.25 -3.82 -4.58
C TYR A 48 -9.40 -4.83 -4.72
N LYS A 49 -9.20 -6.08 -4.26
CA LYS A 49 -10.22 -7.13 -4.29
C LYS A 49 -11.41 -6.77 -3.41
N ALA A 50 -11.16 -6.22 -2.21
CA ALA A 50 -12.21 -5.81 -1.29
C ALA A 50 -13.11 -4.71 -1.88
N MET A 51 -12.50 -3.68 -2.48
CA MET A 51 -13.23 -2.60 -3.17
C MET A 51 -13.94 -3.11 -4.43
N SER A 52 -13.32 -4.03 -5.16
CA SER A 52 -13.92 -4.63 -6.34
C SER A 52 -15.22 -5.36 -6.01
N GLU A 53 -15.23 -6.15 -4.93
CA GLU A 53 -16.45 -6.81 -4.46
C GLU A 53 -17.47 -5.80 -3.92
N ALA A 54 -17.01 -4.75 -3.21
CA ALA A 54 -17.88 -3.71 -2.65
C ALA A 54 -18.69 -2.96 -3.72
N TYR A 55 -18.11 -2.73 -4.89
CA TYR A 55 -18.72 -1.97 -6.00
C TYR A 55 -19.17 -2.85 -7.16
N LYS A 56 -19.20 -4.17 -7.00
CA LYS A 56 -19.53 -5.13 -8.07
C LYS A 56 -20.85 -4.84 -8.77
N ALA A 57 -21.86 -4.33 -8.06
CA ALA A 57 -23.15 -3.96 -8.64
C ALA A 57 -23.07 -2.80 -9.66
N SER A 58 -21.96 -2.07 -9.72
CA SER A 58 -21.73 -0.98 -10.69
C SER A 58 -20.83 -1.40 -11.85
N SER A 59 -20.51 -2.69 -12.01
CA SER A 59 -19.57 -3.18 -13.02
C SER A 59 -20.02 -3.01 -14.46
N ASP A 60 -21.31 -2.72 -14.70
CA ASP A 60 -21.87 -2.48 -16.04
C ASP A 60 -21.21 -1.26 -16.72
N SER A 61 -20.72 -0.31 -15.94
CA SER A 61 -19.92 0.80 -16.42
C SER A 61 -18.51 0.73 -15.83
N LEU A 62 -17.57 0.18 -16.60
CA LEU A 62 -16.18 0.01 -16.17
C LEU A 62 -15.59 1.32 -15.61
N PHE A 63 -15.77 2.45 -16.30
CA PHE A 63 -15.20 3.73 -15.87
C PHE A 63 -15.78 4.24 -14.56
N TYR A 64 -17.10 4.10 -14.37
CA TYR A 64 -17.73 4.52 -13.12
C TYR A 64 -17.36 3.59 -11.96
N TYR A 65 -17.29 2.30 -12.22
CA TYR A 65 -16.81 1.30 -11.28
C TYR A 65 -15.37 1.57 -10.81
N GLU A 66 -14.45 1.81 -11.75
CA GLU A 66 -13.06 2.16 -11.42
C GLU A 66 -12.96 3.48 -10.66
N PHE A 67 -13.76 4.49 -11.04
CA PHE A 67 -13.87 5.73 -10.29
C PHE A 67 -14.27 5.50 -8.83
N LEU A 68 -15.26 4.64 -8.55
CA LEU A 68 -15.70 4.33 -7.20
C LEU A 68 -14.59 3.67 -6.37
N ILE A 69 -13.84 2.74 -6.97
CA ILE A 69 -12.68 2.09 -6.34
C ILE A 69 -11.63 3.14 -5.98
N VAL A 70 -11.19 3.96 -6.93
CA VAL A 70 -10.14 4.97 -6.69
C VAL A 70 -10.61 5.99 -5.65
N ARG A 71 -11.84 6.49 -5.77
CA ARG A 71 -12.42 7.44 -4.81
C ARG A 71 -12.47 6.85 -3.40
N ARG A 72 -12.87 5.58 -3.27
CA ARG A 72 -12.92 4.90 -1.96
C ARG A 72 -11.53 4.72 -1.38
N PHE A 73 -10.57 4.26 -2.19
CA PHE A 73 -9.19 4.08 -1.77
C PHE A 73 -8.60 5.39 -1.24
N LEU A 74 -8.79 6.48 -1.97
CA LEU A 74 -8.27 7.78 -1.57
C LEU A 74 -8.90 8.25 -0.26
N LYS A 75 -10.24 8.27 -0.15
CA LYS A 75 -10.95 8.68 1.07
C LYS A 75 -10.58 7.90 2.32
N CYS A 76 -10.26 6.62 2.17
CA CYS A 76 -9.94 5.75 3.30
C CYS A 76 -8.51 5.97 3.83
N ASN A 77 -7.64 6.56 3.03
CA ASN A 77 -6.20 6.55 3.27
C ASN A 77 -5.53 7.92 3.25
N PHE A 78 -6.21 8.92 2.69
CA PHE A 78 -5.73 10.30 2.60
C PHE A 78 -6.90 11.26 2.79
N GLY A 79 -6.59 12.51 3.11
CA GLY A 79 -7.59 13.56 3.23
C GLY A 79 -7.13 14.79 3.97
N ASN A 80 -5.96 14.74 4.63
CA ASN A 80 -5.35 15.91 5.24
C ASN A 80 -4.52 16.64 4.19
N PHE A 81 -4.58 17.97 4.18
CA PHE A 81 -3.70 18.78 3.35
C PHE A 81 -2.55 19.28 4.23
N ASP A 82 -1.48 18.51 4.31
CA ASP A 82 -0.38 18.69 5.27
C ASP A 82 0.98 19.00 4.63
N ASN A 83 1.00 19.29 3.32
CA ASN A 83 2.19 19.51 2.48
C ASN A 83 3.08 18.26 2.31
N VAL A 84 2.64 17.09 2.79
CA VAL A 84 3.26 15.81 2.45
C VAL A 84 2.53 15.23 1.25
N LEU A 85 3.27 15.00 0.17
CA LEU A 85 2.69 14.39 -1.03
C LEU A 85 2.23 12.95 -0.73
N ASP A 86 0.92 12.72 -0.86
CA ASP A 86 0.27 11.41 -0.73
C ASP A 86 0.83 10.35 -1.67
N PHE A 87 1.19 10.77 -2.88
CA PHE A 87 1.81 9.91 -3.87
C PHE A 87 2.99 10.60 -4.52
N ASP A 88 4.18 10.03 -4.31
CA ASP A 88 5.40 10.38 -5.03
C ASP A 88 6.22 9.13 -5.31
N SER A 89 7.16 9.19 -6.26
CA SER A 89 8.14 8.12 -6.47
C SER A 89 7.53 6.70 -6.54
N CYS A 90 6.33 6.59 -7.12
CA CYS A 90 5.52 5.38 -7.22
C CYS A 90 5.09 4.74 -5.89
N THR A 91 5.02 5.49 -4.80
CA THR A 91 4.71 5.02 -3.44
C THR A 91 3.63 5.90 -2.81
N PHE A 92 2.71 5.26 -2.10
CA PHE A 92 1.71 5.96 -1.30
C PHE A 92 2.23 6.21 0.12
N LYS A 93 1.99 7.40 0.64
CA LYS A 93 2.26 7.77 2.03
C LYS A 93 0.95 7.82 2.79
N PHE A 94 0.55 6.69 3.34
CA PHE A 94 -0.76 6.57 3.98
C PHE A 94 -0.87 7.42 5.24
N GLU A 95 -2.03 8.05 5.39
CA GLU A 95 -2.37 8.88 6.53
C GLU A 95 -3.32 8.15 7.48
N PHE A 96 -3.32 8.59 8.74
CA PHE A 96 -4.38 8.24 9.67
C PHE A 96 -5.55 9.21 9.52
N VAL A 97 -6.41 8.96 8.53
CA VAL A 97 -7.62 9.77 8.30
C VAL A 97 -8.63 9.58 9.44
N SER A 98 -9.30 10.66 9.85
CA SER A 98 -10.37 10.66 10.86
C SER A 98 -11.67 10.04 10.29
N CYS A 99 -11.66 8.73 10.07
CA CYS A 99 -12.84 7.97 9.66
C CYS A 99 -13.72 7.64 10.88
N PRO A 100 -15.00 8.07 10.92
CA PRO A 100 -15.89 7.79 12.05
C PRO A 100 -16.24 6.30 12.18
N MET A 101 -16.07 5.52 11.11
CA MET A 101 -16.36 4.08 11.09
C MET A 101 -15.15 3.22 11.50
N ARG A 102 -14.06 3.80 12.02
CA ARG A 102 -12.86 3.02 12.39
C ARG A 102 -13.20 2.03 13.53
N GLY A 103 -12.70 0.80 13.45
CA GLY A 103 -13.05 -0.28 14.38
C GLY A 103 -14.39 -0.98 14.09
N GLU A 104 -15.29 -0.34 13.35
CA GLU A 104 -16.62 -0.90 13.02
C GLU A 104 -16.80 -1.19 11.53
N CYS A 105 -16.01 -0.55 10.67
CA CYS A 105 -16.09 -0.71 9.24
C CYS A 105 -15.73 -2.14 8.83
N LYS A 106 -16.58 -2.77 8.02
CA LYS A 106 -16.31 -4.08 7.38
C LYS A 106 -14.93 -4.17 6.69
N TYR A 107 -14.40 -3.03 6.26
CA TYR A 107 -13.14 -2.94 5.52
C TYR A 107 -12.01 -2.27 6.31
N ASP A 108 -12.17 -2.14 7.63
CA ASP A 108 -11.09 -1.63 8.49
C ASP A 108 -9.85 -2.50 8.38
N GLN A 109 -8.67 -1.88 8.34
CA GLN A 109 -7.36 -2.53 8.10
C GLN A 109 -7.21 -3.30 6.77
N VAL A 110 -8.21 -3.23 5.88
CA VAL A 110 -8.17 -3.86 4.55
C VAL A 110 -8.08 -2.80 3.47
N ILE A 111 -9.02 -1.85 3.44
CA ILE A 111 -8.98 -0.72 2.48
C ILE A 111 -8.19 0.44 3.07
N CYS A 112 -8.48 0.80 4.32
CA CYS A 112 -7.64 1.73 5.10
C CYS A 112 -6.46 0.98 5.70
N ASN A 113 -5.29 1.62 5.74
CA ASN A 113 -4.03 0.98 6.13
C ASN A 113 -3.76 -0.34 5.35
N PRO A 114 -3.76 -0.30 4.01
CA PRO A 114 -3.72 -1.51 3.20
C PRO A 114 -2.33 -2.17 3.25
N LYS A 115 -2.31 -3.50 3.23
CA LYS A 115 -1.08 -4.28 3.22
C LYS A 115 -0.38 -4.23 1.86
N PHE A 116 0.89 -3.82 1.86
CA PHE A 116 1.72 -3.81 0.66
C PHE A 116 2.07 -5.23 0.18
N ASN A 117 1.98 -5.44 -1.13
CA ASN A 117 2.36 -6.68 -1.81
C ASN A 117 3.85 -6.68 -2.15
N SER A 118 4.68 -7.24 -1.25
CA SER A 118 6.12 -7.35 -1.47
C SER A 118 6.56 -8.48 -2.39
N SER A 119 5.63 -9.32 -2.90
CA SER A 119 5.89 -10.57 -3.64
C SER A 119 6.70 -11.65 -2.89
N LEU A 120 7.06 -11.37 -1.64
CA LEU A 120 7.72 -12.32 -0.75
C LEU A 120 6.74 -13.40 -0.32
N SER A 121 7.20 -14.65 -0.34
CA SER A 121 6.48 -15.78 0.26
C SER A 121 6.42 -15.62 1.78
N GLU A 122 5.52 -16.35 2.42
CA GLU A 122 5.40 -16.33 3.88
C GLU A 122 6.71 -16.71 4.58
N ARG A 123 7.46 -17.68 4.05
CA ARG A 123 8.76 -18.09 4.59
C ARG A 123 9.82 -17.02 4.42
N GLU A 124 9.86 -16.36 3.27
CA GLU A 124 10.75 -15.22 3.03
C GLU A 124 10.41 -14.06 3.98
N LEU A 125 9.12 -13.70 4.12
CA LEU A 125 8.66 -12.69 5.07
C LEU A 125 9.05 -13.03 6.51
N GLN A 126 8.87 -14.29 6.92
CA GLN A 126 9.21 -14.75 8.27
C GLN A 126 10.71 -14.57 8.56
N VAL A 127 11.58 -14.98 7.63
CA VAL A 127 13.04 -14.81 7.74
C VAL A 127 13.41 -13.32 7.78
N MET A 128 12.88 -12.53 6.84
CA MET A 128 13.21 -11.12 6.73
C MET A 128 12.68 -10.27 7.90
N LYS A 129 11.56 -10.66 8.51
CA LYS A 129 11.05 -10.04 9.75
C LYS A 129 12.03 -10.22 10.92
N LEU A 130 12.70 -11.37 11.01
CA LEU A 130 13.70 -11.59 12.06
C LEU A 130 14.99 -10.82 11.81
N PHE A 131 15.42 -10.71 10.55
CA PHE A 131 16.50 -9.78 10.20
C PHE A 131 16.13 -8.33 10.55
N HIS A 132 14.90 -7.91 10.27
CA HIS A 132 14.39 -6.58 10.64
C HIS A 132 14.39 -6.35 12.16
N ALA A 133 14.21 -7.41 12.95
CA ALA A 133 14.32 -7.38 14.41
C ALA A 133 15.79 -7.43 14.92
N GLY A 134 16.79 -7.41 14.03
CA GLY A 134 18.21 -7.35 14.39
C GLY A 134 18.87 -8.71 14.64
N LEU A 135 18.22 -9.83 14.32
CA LEU A 135 18.81 -11.16 14.47
C LEU A 135 19.80 -11.46 13.33
N ASN A 136 20.84 -12.22 13.66
CA ASN A 136 21.79 -12.76 12.68
C ASN A 136 21.33 -14.13 12.11
N GLU A 137 22.01 -14.60 11.07
CA GLU A 137 21.68 -15.84 10.36
C GLU A 137 21.58 -17.07 11.27
N SER A 138 22.47 -17.21 12.26
CA SER A 138 22.47 -18.35 13.19
C SER A 138 21.26 -18.30 14.12
N GLN A 139 20.99 -17.13 14.70
CA GLN A 139 19.83 -16.93 15.57
C GLN A 139 18.51 -17.19 14.83
N ILE A 140 18.44 -16.80 13.56
CA ILE A 140 17.27 -17.05 12.71
C ILE A 140 17.13 -18.55 12.42
N ALA A 141 18.23 -19.22 12.08
CA ALA A 141 18.26 -20.66 11.83
C ALA A 141 17.76 -21.44 13.05
N ASP A 142 18.26 -21.11 14.24
CA ASP A 142 17.86 -21.72 15.50
C ASP A 142 16.38 -21.45 15.81
N LYS A 143 15.94 -20.19 15.67
CA LYS A 143 14.56 -19.77 15.98
C LYS A 143 13.52 -20.39 15.05
N LEU A 144 13.88 -20.61 13.79
CA LEU A 144 12.99 -21.20 12.79
C LEU A 144 13.19 -22.72 12.62
N TYR A 145 14.13 -23.32 13.34
CA TYR A 145 14.50 -24.73 13.25
C TYR A 145 14.83 -25.16 11.80
N ILE A 146 15.63 -24.35 11.09
CA ILE A 146 16.07 -24.60 9.71
C ILE A 146 17.58 -24.41 9.59
N SER A 147 18.19 -24.90 8.50
CA SER A 147 19.62 -24.70 8.28
C SER A 147 19.98 -23.24 7.99
N ILE A 148 21.19 -22.82 8.37
CA ILE A 148 21.74 -21.50 8.01
C ILE A 148 21.72 -21.28 6.49
N ASN A 149 21.98 -22.33 5.70
CA ASN A 149 21.91 -22.26 4.24
C ASN A 149 20.48 -21.94 3.75
N THR A 150 19.46 -22.48 4.40
CA THR A 150 18.06 -22.18 4.10
C THR A 150 17.74 -20.71 4.38
N VAL A 151 18.23 -20.16 5.51
CA VAL A 151 18.11 -18.73 5.83
C VAL A 151 18.76 -17.85 4.77
N LEU A 152 20.00 -18.17 4.38
CA LEU A 152 20.74 -17.43 3.36
C LEU A 152 20.05 -17.49 1.98
N ASN A 153 19.47 -18.63 1.62
CA ASN A 153 18.70 -18.78 0.39
C ASN A 153 17.43 -17.91 0.40
N HIS A 154 16.69 -17.88 1.51
CA HIS A 154 15.54 -16.99 1.67
C HIS A 154 15.94 -15.51 1.61
N LYS A 155 17.05 -15.13 2.25
CA LYS A 155 17.62 -13.77 2.19
C LYS A 155 17.92 -13.35 0.75
N LYS A 156 18.64 -14.20 0.00
CA LYS A 156 18.98 -13.96 -1.42
C LYS A 156 17.75 -13.88 -2.31
N ALA A 157 16.77 -14.76 -2.11
CA ALA A 157 15.52 -14.72 -2.88
C ALA A 157 14.73 -13.43 -2.59
N SER A 158 14.69 -13.00 -1.33
CA SER A 158 14.02 -11.76 -0.92
C SER A 158 14.67 -10.52 -1.53
N PHE A 159 16.00 -10.48 -1.56
CA PHE A 159 16.77 -9.42 -2.21
C PHE A 159 16.42 -9.31 -3.69
N ARG A 160 16.43 -10.44 -4.41
CA ARG A 160 16.05 -10.47 -5.83
C ARG A 160 14.62 -9.96 -6.07
N LYS A 161 13.66 -10.37 -5.25
CA LYS A 161 12.25 -10.00 -5.39
C LYS A 161 11.97 -8.54 -5.08
N THR A 162 12.70 -7.97 -4.12
CA THR A 162 12.54 -6.57 -3.68
C THR A 162 13.47 -5.60 -4.41
N GLY A 163 14.38 -6.10 -5.25
CA GLY A 163 15.42 -5.28 -5.88
C GLY A 163 16.48 -4.76 -4.89
N SER A 164 16.58 -5.36 -3.70
CA SER A 164 17.58 -4.97 -2.70
C SER A 164 18.92 -5.65 -2.97
N HIS A 165 20.04 -4.97 -2.75
CA HIS A 165 21.38 -5.57 -2.88
C HIS A 165 22.01 -5.89 -1.53
N THR A 166 21.68 -5.11 -0.51
CA THR A 166 22.14 -5.29 0.86
C THR A 166 20.99 -5.42 1.84
N LEU A 167 21.31 -5.83 3.07
CA LEU A 167 20.32 -5.85 4.14
C LEU A 167 19.85 -4.43 4.49
N ALA A 168 20.72 -3.42 4.40
CA ALA A 168 20.36 -2.02 4.62
C ALA A 168 19.39 -1.49 3.54
N ASP A 169 19.61 -1.86 2.28
CA ASP A 169 18.68 -1.53 1.18
C ASP A 169 17.31 -2.16 1.46
N PHE A 170 17.30 -3.41 1.90
CA PHE A 170 16.07 -4.10 2.27
C PHE A 170 15.37 -3.45 3.47
N MET A 171 16.10 -3.00 4.49
CA MET A 171 15.50 -2.26 5.61
C MET A 171 14.87 -0.95 5.12
N THR A 172 15.55 -0.25 4.22
CA THR A 172 15.03 0.99 3.61
C THR A 172 13.76 0.71 2.81
N PHE A 173 13.75 -0.35 1.99
CA PHE A 173 12.56 -0.83 1.27
C PHE A 173 11.42 -1.19 2.22
N SER A 174 11.72 -1.96 3.27
CA SER A 174 10.76 -2.40 4.29
C SER A 174 10.10 -1.21 4.98
N ASN A 175 10.88 -0.21 5.38
CA ASN A 175 10.38 1.00 6.02
C ASN A 175 9.57 1.85 5.04
N LYS A 176 10.04 2.00 3.80
CA LYS A 176 9.33 2.74 2.75
C LYS A 176 7.91 2.23 2.52
N TYR A 177 7.71 0.92 2.58
CA TYR A 177 6.41 0.27 2.36
C TYR A 177 5.76 -0.25 3.65
N ASN A 178 6.27 0.14 4.82
CA ASN A 178 5.79 -0.31 6.14
C ASN A 178 5.60 -1.83 6.26
N LEU A 179 6.49 -2.63 5.65
CA LEU A 179 6.31 -4.07 5.46
C LEU A 179 6.20 -4.86 6.78
N PHE A 180 6.83 -4.39 7.85
CA PHE A 180 6.82 -5.02 9.17
C PHE A 180 6.34 -4.10 10.31
N ALA A 181 5.80 -2.92 10.00
CA ALA A 181 5.40 -1.91 11.01
C ALA A 181 4.14 -2.30 11.83
N HIS A 182 3.71 -3.55 11.77
CA HIS A 182 2.59 -4.08 12.56
C HIS A 182 3.12 -5.16 13.50
N GLY A 183 3.48 -4.70 14.69
CA GLY A 183 3.96 -5.52 15.79
C GLY A 183 4.00 -4.71 17.07
N ASN A 184 2.82 -4.35 17.57
CA ASN A 184 2.50 -4.31 18.99
C ASN A 184 1.13 -4.96 19.16
#